data_AF-A0AAV6J7L5-F1
#
_entry.id   AF-A0AAV6J7L5-F1
#
_cell.length_a   1.000
_cell.length_b   1.000
_cell.length_c   1.000
_cell.angle_alpha   90.00
_cell.angle_beta   90.00
_cell.angle_gamma   90.00
#
_symmetry.space_group_name_H-M   'P 1'
#
loop_
_entity.id
_entity.type
_entity.pdbx_description
1 polymer ?
#
loop_
_entity_poly.entity_id
_entity_poly.type
_entity_poly.pdbx_seq_one_letter_code
_entity_poly.pdbx_strand_id
1 'polypeptide(L)'
;MLVLKSLQYGDQARKTESSLQRIRQGAQRRAGASSDVSDNNVSDTDKICMQLFLDIQEYGRNLSALGVEAVKIPAFCSLWQVVAPTNRQNTISF
;
A
#
# COMPACT_ATOMS: atom_id res chain seq x y z
N MET A 1 -40.48 37.02 -15.24
CA MET A 1 -39.06 37.04 -15.67
C MET A 1 -38.08 36.55 -14.59
N LEU A 2 -38.30 36.83 -13.30
CA LEU A 2 -37.40 36.40 -12.20
C LEU A 2 -37.35 34.86 -11.99
N VAL A 3 -38.49 34.18 -12.01
CA VAL A 3 -38.57 32.71 -11.82
C VAL A 3 -37.82 31.92 -12.90
N LEU A 4 -37.86 32.38 -14.15
CA LEU A 4 -37.15 31.76 -15.27
C LEU A 4 -35.62 31.89 -15.13
N LYS A 5 -35.14 33.05 -14.64
CA LYS A 5 -33.71 33.24 -14.34
C LYS A 5 -33.24 32.32 -13.21
N SER A 6 -34.03 32.13 -12.16
CA SER A 6 -33.71 31.22 -11.06
C SER A 6 -33.64 29.75 -11.50
N LEU A 7 -34.56 29.32 -12.37
CA LEU A 7 -34.54 27.96 -12.94
C LEU A 7 -33.33 27.75 -13.86
N GLN A 8 -33.01 28.73 -14.71
CA GLN A 8 -31.84 28.68 -15.57
C GLN A 8 -30.53 28.65 -14.75
N TYR A 9 -30.45 29.42 -13.67
CA TYR A 9 -29.29 29.43 -12.77
C TYR A 9 -29.12 28.09 -12.04
N GLY A 10 -30.22 27.47 -11.61
CA GLY A 10 -30.21 26.13 -11.03
C GLY A 10 -29.72 25.06 -12.01
N ASP A 11 -30.14 25.12 -13.27
CA ASP A 11 -29.68 24.17 -14.29
C ASP A 11 -28.20 24.35 -14.64
N GLN A 12 -27.72 25.60 -14.68
CA GLN A 12 -26.30 25.91 -14.90
C GLN A 12 -25.42 25.50 -13.71
N ALA A 13 -25.91 25.63 -12.48
CA ALA A 13 -25.24 25.16 -11.28
C ALA A 13 -25.05 23.62 -11.30
N ARG A 14 -26.12 22.86 -11.62
CA ARG A 14 -26.05 21.39 -11.72
C ARG A 14 -25.10 20.92 -12.82
N LYS A 15 -25.08 21.59 -13.97
CA LYS A 15 -24.16 21.27 -15.08
C LYS A 15 -22.69 21.52 -14.69
N THR A 16 -22.45 22.60 -13.95
CA THR A 16 -21.13 22.92 -13.40
C THR A 16 -20.69 21.86 -12.38
N GLU A 17 -21.57 21.48 -11.45
CA GLU A 17 -21.31 20.44 -10.45
C GLU A 17 -20.99 19.08 -11.08
N SER A 18 -21.80 18.63 -12.05
CA SER A 18 -21.54 17.40 -12.81
C SER A 18 -20.18 17.42 -13.54
N SER A 19 -19.80 18.58 -14.08
CA SER A 19 -18.54 18.73 -14.79
C SER A 19 -17.35 18.73 -13.83
N LEU A 20 -17.47 19.39 -12.67
CA LEU A 20 -16.47 19.35 -11.60
C LEU A 20 -16.29 17.93 -11.04
N GLN A 21 -17.38 17.18 -10.89
CA GLN A 21 -17.33 15.80 -10.41
C GLN A 21 -16.56 14.90 -11.40
N ARG A 22 -16.80 15.04 -12.72
CA ARG A 22 -16.04 14.35 -13.76
C ARG A 22 -14.55 14.73 -13.77
N ILE A 23 -14.23 16.00 -13.55
CA ILE A 23 -12.82 16.45 -13.43
C ILE A 23 -12.16 15.84 -12.20
N ARG A 24 -12.83 15.81 -11.03
CA ARG A 24 -12.30 15.16 -9.81
C ARG A 24 -12.04 13.67 -10.01
N GLN A 25 -12.97 12.95 -10.62
CA GLN A 25 -12.79 11.53 -10.97
C GLN A 25 -11.63 11.33 -11.97
N GLY A 26 -11.49 12.23 -12.95
CA GLY A 26 -10.38 12.22 -13.91
C GLY A 26 -9.02 12.55 -13.28
N ALA A 27 -8.99 13.43 -12.27
CA ALA A 27 -7.78 13.78 -11.53
C ALA A 27 -7.32 12.65 -10.59
N GLN A 28 -8.26 11.96 -9.92
CA GLN A 28 -7.95 10.74 -9.16
C GLN A 28 -7.31 9.66 -10.03
N ARG A 29 -7.78 9.49 -11.27
CA ARG A 29 -7.17 8.55 -12.25
C ARG A 29 -5.78 8.94 -12.73
N ARG A 30 -5.35 10.20 -12.58
CA ARG A 30 -4.02 10.68 -13.02
C ARG A 30 -3.01 10.82 -11.87
N ALA A 31 -3.49 10.93 -10.63
CA ALA A 31 -2.64 10.96 -9.43
C ALA A 31 -2.27 9.54 -8.93
N GLY A 32 -2.87 8.48 -9.49
CA GLY A 32 -2.65 7.10 -9.10
C GLY A 32 -2.16 6.25 -10.26
N ALA A 33 -0.86 6.28 -10.55
CA ALA A 33 -0.15 5.12 -11.09
C ALA A 33 0.11 4.08 -9.97
N SER A 34 -0.90 3.87 -9.13
CA SER A 34 -0.95 2.76 -8.19
C SER A 34 -2.16 1.95 -8.59
N SER A 35 -1.89 0.72 -9.01
CA SER A 35 -2.85 -0.28 -9.45
C SER A 35 -3.95 -0.50 -8.41
N ASP A 36 -5.07 0.21 -8.55
CA ASP A 36 -6.32 -0.11 -7.86
C ASP A 36 -7.04 -1.21 -8.67
N VAL A 37 -6.52 -2.43 -8.52
CA VAL A 37 -7.22 -3.67 -8.80
C VAL A 37 -7.58 -4.25 -7.44
N SER A 38 -8.77 -3.92 -6.94
CA SER A 38 -9.56 -4.76 -6.01
C SER A 38 -8.85 -5.49 -4.84
N ASP A 39 -7.82 -4.90 -4.20
CA ASP A 39 -7.07 -5.52 -3.08
C ASP A 39 -7.12 -4.65 -1.80
N ASN A 40 -8.28 -4.08 -1.48
CA ASN A 40 -8.47 -3.31 -0.25
C ASN A 40 -8.51 -4.16 1.04
N ASN A 41 -8.04 -5.42 0.98
CA ASN A 41 -8.14 -6.40 2.06
C ASN A 41 -6.85 -6.55 2.88
N VAL A 42 -5.73 -5.96 2.42
CA VAL A 42 -4.44 -6.00 3.12
C VAL A 42 -4.03 -4.58 3.50
N SER A 43 -3.83 -4.33 4.80
CA SER A 43 -3.43 -3.02 5.31
C SER A 43 -2.07 -2.62 4.74
N ASP A 44 -1.83 -1.32 4.57
CA ASP A 44 -0.49 -0.83 4.20
C ASP A 44 0.55 -1.22 5.26
N THR A 45 0.15 -1.34 6.53
CA THR A 45 1.00 -1.91 7.59
C THR A 45 1.38 -3.36 7.29
N ASP A 46 0.43 -4.19 6.87
CA ASP A 46 0.69 -5.60 6.56
C ASP A 46 1.63 -5.73 5.36
N LYS A 47 1.49 -4.85 4.36
CA LYS A 47 2.40 -4.78 3.20
C LYS A 47 3.82 -4.46 3.64
N ILE A 48 4.00 -3.47 4.51
CA ILE A 48 5.33 -3.08 5.04
C ILE A 48 5.93 -4.21 5.87
N CYS A 49 5.16 -4.81 6.79
CA CYS A 49 5.61 -5.95 7.59
C CYS A 49 6.03 -7.14 6.72
N MET A 50 5.24 -7.47 5.70
CA MET A 50 5.57 -8.51 4.74
C MET A 50 6.88 -8.21 4.01
N GLN A 51 7.07 -6.98 3.53
CA GLN A 51 8.29 -6.61 2.81
C GLN A 51 9.53 -6.72 3.71
N LEU A 52 9.46 -6.22 4.94
CA LEU A 52 10.56 -6.36 5.92
C LEU A 52 10.92 -7.83 6.16
N PHE A 53 9.92 -8.71 6.27
CA PHE A 53 10.15 -10.14 6.41
C PHE A 53 10.83 -10.77 5.19
N LEU A 54 10.43 -10.38 3.98
CA LEU A 54 11.04 -10.85 2.74
C LEU A 54 12.50 -10.38 2.61
N ASP A 55 12.76 -9.12 2.96
CA ASP A 55 14.11 -8.54 2.90
C ASP A 55 15.07 -9.25 3.86
N ILE A 56 14.60 -9.61 5.07
CA ILE A 56 15.43 -10.35 6.03
C ILE A 56 15.66 -11.80 5.61
N GLN A 57 14.71 -12.46 4.94
CA GLN A 57 14.96 -13.77 4.33
C GLN A 57 16.03 -13.67 3.24
N GLU A 58 15.95 -12.67 2.37
CA GLU A 58 16.95 -12.46 1.32
C GLU A 58 18.33 -12.15 1.91
N TYR A 59 18.38 -11.31 2.95
CA TYR A 59 19.63 -11.06 3.66
C TYR A 59 20.21 -12.34 4.27
N GLY A 60 19.38 -13.21 4.87
CA GLY A 60 19.80 -14.53 5.35
C GLY A 60 20.38 -15.42 4.24
N ARG A 61 19.76 -15.44 3.05
CA ARG A 61 20.27 -16.16 1.87
C ARG A 61 21.63 -15.61 1.42
N ASN A 62 21.77 -14.29 1.37
CA ASN A 62 23.03 -13.62 1.01
C ASN A 62 24.16 -13.92 2.00
N LEU A 63 23.87 -13.92 3.30
CA LEU A 63 24.82 -14.36 4.32
C LEU A 63 25.25 -15.81 4.10
N SER A 64 24.29 -16.71 3.85
CA SER A 64 24.58 -18.12 3.59
C SER A 64 25.44 -18.32 2.34
N ALA A 65 25.19 -17.56 1.27
CA ALA A 65 26.00 -17.57 0.05
C ALA A 65 27.46 -17.14 0.30
N LEU A 66 27.70 -16.33 1.32
CA LEU A 66 29.04 -15.92 1.77
C LEU A 66 29.65 -16.87 2.81
N GLY A 67 28.97 -17.98 3.16
CA GLY A 67 29.41 -18.91 4.19
C GLY A 67 29.17 -18.43 5.62
N VAL A 68 28.34 -17.40 5.82
CA VAL A 68 27.99 -16.87 7.13
C VAL A 68 26.69 -17.50 7.63
N GLU A 69 26.76 -18.13 8.80
CA GLU A 69 25.58 -18.72 9.46
C GLU A 69 24.79 -17.64 10.21
N ALA A 70 23.73 -17.10 9.59
CA ALA A 70 22.91 -16.04 10.15
C ALA A 70 22.33 -16.37 11.55
N VAL A 71 22.03 -17.64 11.83
CA VAL A 71 21.55 -18.12 13.14
C VAL A 71 22.56 -17.93 14.29
N LYS A 72 23.84 -17.74 13.96
CA LYS A 72 24.90 -17.44 14.94
C LYS A 72 25.03 -15.95 15.25
N ILE A 73 24.28 -15.08 14.56
CA ILE A 73 24.29 -13.62 14.75
C ILE A 73 23.11 -13.23 15.65
N PRO A 74 23.31 -12.88 16.93
CA PRO A 74 22.20 -12.58 17.83
C PRO A 74 21.30 -11.44 17.33
N ALA A 75 21.89 -10.41 16.73
CA ALA A 75 21.14 -9.29 16.16
C ALA A 75 20.23 -9.72 15.00
N PHE A 76 20.67 -10.65 14.17
CA PHE A 76 19.85 -11.21 13.09
C PHE A 76 18.67 -12.00 13.65
N CYS A 77 18.92 -12.84 14.67
CA CYS A 77 17.87 -13.61 15.34
C CYS A 77 16.82 -12.70 16.01
N SER A 78 17.26 -11.66 16.72
CA SER A 78 16.34 -10.67 17.31
C SER A 78 15.51 -9.95 16.25
N LEU A 79 16.13 -9.58 15.13
CA LEU A 79 15.42 -8.93 14.03
C LEU A 79 14.39 -9.87 13.40
N TRP A 80 14.76 -11.13 13.15
CA TRP A 80 13.84 -12.17 12.67
C TRP A 80 12.59 -12.30 13.55
N GLN A 81 12.78 -12.37 14.87
CA GLN A 81 11.66 -12.49 15.82
C GLN A 81 10.67 -11.32 15.74
N VAL A 82 11.13 -10.12 15.37
CA VAL A 82 10.27 -8.93 15.26
C VAL A 82 9.54 -8.88 13.91
N VAL A 83 10.21 -9.25 12.82
CA VAL A 83 9.64 -9.08 11.47
C VAL A 83 8.90 -10.31 10.96
N ALA A 84 9.21 -11.50 11.47
CA ALA A 84 8.58 -12.72 11.00
C ALA A 84 7.11 -12.81 11.44
N PRO A 85 6.22 -13.39 10.60
CA PRO A 85 4.87 -13.75 11.01
C PRO A 85 4.88 -14.65 12.26
N THR A 86 3.88 -14.54 13.12
CA THR A 86 3.84 -15.22 14.43
C THR A 86 4.10 -16.73 14.35
N ASN A 87 3.63 -17.40 13.30
CA ASN A 87 3.85 -18.82 13.08
C ASN A 87 5.26 -19.20 12.59
N ARG A 88 6.14 -18.22 12.35
CA ARG A 88 7.51 -18.37 11.83
C ARG A 88 8.58 -17.70 12.69
N GLN A 89 8.22 -16.95 13.72
CA GLN A 89 9.17 -16.24 14.58
C GLN A 89 10.17 -17.16 15.30
N ASN A 90 9.77 -18.39 15.60
CA ASN A 90 10.59 -19.36 16.35
C ASN A 90 11.47 -20.25 15.46
N THR A 91 11.36 -20.13 14.14
CA THR A 91 12.11 -20.97 13.21
C THR A 91 12.66 -20.09 12.09
N ILE A 92 13.98 -19.98 12.07
CA ILE A 92 14.69 -19.22 11.04
C ILE A 92 14.87 -20.12 9.82
N SER A 93 14.18 -19.77 8.73
CA SER A 93 14.26 -20.48 7.45
C SER A 93 14.16 -19.48 6.30
N PHE A 94 15.17 -19.44 5.43
CA PHE A 94 15.25 -18.51 4.30
C PHE A 94 14.95 -19.20 2.98
#